data_AF-A0A8J4AZW5-F1
#
_entry.id   AF-A0A8J4AZW5-F1
#
_cell.length_a   1.000
_cell.length_b   1.000
_cell.length_c   1.000
_cell.angle_alpha   90.00
_cell.angle_beta   90.00
_cell.angle_gamma   90.00
#
_symmetry.space_group_name_H-M   'P 1'
#
loop_
_entity.id
_entity.type
_entity.pdbx_description
1 polymer ?
#
loop_
_entity_poly.entity_id
_entity_poly.type
_entity_poly.pdbx_seq_one_letter_code
_entity_poly.pdbx_strand_id
1 'polypeptide(L)'
;MTALYVVYLLTFGLFVTNILASGSVWPGKWPAHAPESLEAIDVLDSGYPRGRGLRSTGRPCGPLTRELLAGVARNNTVLITAIDRLAWKSFGPSYVENIAAANITYWLVAALDPETSLTLGQLGVVNCFNAPKERLKYTGTDAMYHWGSHHWSQTTWNKVHVVRMVYELGFNIIHSDADVVWFRDPLPFFLSLLSGPAHIIISVDALSTHNNKGEVDVEYNSSPFTNINTGIYFIRQWPGGLAFFDEVWLPMQDKRIGHDQDGFNWVVRGGWFRQDIEPIAFIPPDTSLRVFYAAFSNTTAVAFLPSSMFGNTYTYVNARLWEVRSTGGCWGCWGLWKPYD
;
A
#
# COMPACT_ATOMS: atom_id res chain seq x y z
N MET A 1 -5.81 -24.30 11.86
CA MET A 1 -4.68 -23.70 11.13
C MET A 1 -5.10 -22.30 10.70
N THR A 2 -4.51 -21.26 11.26
CA THR A 2 -4.81 -19.86 10.93
C THR A 2 -4.17 -19.55 9.58
N ALA A 3 -4.96 -19.16 8.58
CA ALA A 3 -4.44 -18.77 7.28
C ALA A 3 -3.95 -17.32 7.38
N LEU A 4 -2.66 -17.12 7.61
CA LEU A 4 -2.03 -15.81 7.51
C LEU A 4 -1.82 -15.50 6.02
N TYR A 5 -2.30 -14.33 5.56
CA TYR A 5 -2.17 -13.92 4.17
C TYR A 5 -1.06 -12.91 3.98
N VAL A 6 -0.83 -12.01 4.95
CA VAL A 6 0.14 -10.92 4.82
C VAL A 6 0.87 -10.55 6.11
N VAL A 7 2.13 -10.11 5.97
CA VAL A 7 2.87 -9.24 6.93
C VAL A 7 3.50 -8.10 6.12
N TYR A 8 3.42 -6.86 6.59
CA TYR A 8 4.15 -5.74 5.97
C TYR A 8 5.64 -5.79 6.39
N LEU A 9 6.54 -5.33 5.53
CA LEU A 9 7.94 -5.08 5.85
C LEU A 9 8.22 -3.57 5.69
N LEU A 10 8.00 -2.79 6.73
CA LEU A 10 8.71 -1.52 6.88
C LEU A 10 10.16 -1.83 7.29
N THR A 11 11.07 -1.93 6.33
CA THR A 11 12.50 -1.98 6.63
C THR A 11 13.23 -0.74 6.14
N PHE A 12 13.72 0.01 7.12
CA PHE A 12 15.11 0.49 7.21
C PHE A 12 15.68 1.31 6.05
N GLY A 13 15.53 2.63 6.15
CA GLY A 13 16.36 3.57 5.39
C GLY A 13 16.21 5.00 5.90
N LEU A 14 17.33 5.63 6.29
CA LEU A 14 17.53 7.05 6.62
C LEU A 14 17.26 7.49 8.08
N PHE A 15 18.19 7.15 8.97
CA PHE A 15 18.34 7.84 10.28
C PHE A 15 19.68 8.59 10.44
N VAL A 16 20.42 8.86 9.37
CA VAL A 16 21.78 9.44 9.51
C VAL A 16 21.86 10.95 9.24
N THR A 17 20.86 11.61 8.64
CA THR A 17 21.04 13.01 8.20
C THR A 17 20.35 14.10 9.02
N ASN A 18 19.58 13.78 10.08
CA ASN A 18 18.83 14.80 10.84
C ASN A 18 19.35 15.15 12.25
N ILE A 19 20.55 14.72 12.65
CA ILE A 19 21.21 15.18 13.91
C ILE A 19 22.15 16.38 13.65
N LEU A 20 21.77 17.32 12.78
CA LEU A 20 22.51 18.58 12.64
C LEU A 20 21.64 19.85 12.70
N ALA A 21 20.32 19.73 12.92
CA ALA A 21 19.42 20.88 13.00
C ALA A 21 18.94 21.24 14.41
N SER A 22 19.30 20.48 15.46
CA SER A 22 19.03 20.87 16.85
C SER A 22 20.33 21.32 17.53
N GLY A 23 20.47 22.64 17.68
CA GLY A 23 21.63 23.33 18.25
C GLY A 23 21.87 23.02 19.73
N SER A 24 22.31 21.80 20.03
CA SER A 24 22.85 21.42 21.32
C SER A 24 24.33 21.04 21.16
N VAL A 25 25.20 21.91 21.66
CA VAL A 25 26.66 21.72 21.65
C VAL A 25 26.99 20.63 22.66
N TRP A 26 27.37 19.45 22.19
CA TRP A 26 27.99 18.42 23.01
C TRP A 26 29.53 18.63 23.03
N PRO A 27 30.17 18.70 24.21
CA PRO A 27 31.61 18.86 24.33
C PRO A 27 32.26 17.48 24.30
N GLY A 28 32.54 16.95 23.10
CA GLY A 28 33.25 15.69 22.96
C GLY A 28 33.78 15.51 21.55
N LYS A 29 35.10 15.64 21.37
CA LYS A 29 35.77 15.35 20.10
C LYS A 29 35.69 13.85 19.82
N TRP A 30 35.04 13.48 18.72
CA TRP A 30 35.18 12.15 18.11
C TRP A 30 36.40 12.13 17.17
N PRO A 31 37.09 10.98 17.01
CA PRO A 31 38.30 10.89 16.22
C PRO A 31 38.00 11.12 14.73
N ALA A 32 38.82 11.95 14.09
CA ALA A 32 38.73 12.27 12.68
C ALA A 32 39.26 11.13 11.82
N HIS A 33 38.41 10.16 11.46
CA HIS A 33 38.59 9.32 10.26
C HIS A 33 37.22 8.80 9.79
N ALA A 34 36.50 9.62 9.02
CA ALA A 34 35.46 9.16 8.11
C ALA A 34 36.05 9.22 6.69
N PRO A 35 35.96 8.15 5.87
CA PRO A 35 36.38 8.23 4.48
C PRO A 35 35.46 9.21 3.74
N GLU A 36 36.06 10.21 3.11
CA GLU A 36 35.40 11.06 2.11
C GLU A 36 35.04 10.20 0.89
N SER A 37 33.81 10.31 0.43
CA SER A 37 33.16 9.56 -0.66
C SER A 37 32.57 8.18 -0.28
N LEU A 38 31.25 8.16 -0.11
CA LEU A 38 30.46 6.99 -0.49
C LEU A 38 30.24 7.13 -2.00
N GLU A 39 31.10 6.48 -2.78
CA GLU A 39 30.81 6.27 -4.21
C GLU A 39 29.47 5.55 -4.33
N ALA A 40 28.64 6.04 -5.26
CA ALA A 40 27.38 5.41 -5.62
C ALA A 40 27.67 3.97 -6.02
N ILE A 41 27.05 3.01 -5.33
CA ILE A 41 26.98 1.64 -5.84
C ILE A 41 26.14 1.70 -7.11
N ASP A 42 26.81 1.65 -8.26
CA ASP A 42 26.18 1.40 -9.54
C ASP A 42 25.53 0.01 -9.46
N VAL A 43 24.20 -0.01 -9.34
CA VAL A 43 23.39 -1.25 -9.28
C VAL A 43 23.42 -2.03 -10.60
N LEU A 44 24.18 -1.55 -11.59
CA LEU A 44 24.43 -2.27 -12.83
C LEU A 44 25.49 -3.37 -12.71
N ASP A 45 26.28 -3.42 -11.62
CA ASP A 45 27.39 -4.39 -11.49
C ASP A 45 27.29 -5.33 -10.28
N SER A 46 26.24 -5.21 -9.45
CA SER A 46 25.97 -6.21 -8.42
C SER A 46 25.34 -7.44 -9.07
N GLY A 47 26.16 -8.45 -9.36
CA GLY A 47 25.77 -9.74 -9.94
C GLY A 47 24.57 -10.40 -9.24
N TYR A 48 23.37 -10.02 -9.66
CA TYR A 48 22.12 -10.65 -9.27
C TYR A 48 22.22 -12.14 -9.63
N PRO A 49 22.02 -13.08 -8.69
CA PRO A 49 21.92 -14.48 -9.05
C PRO A 49 20.74 -14.58 -10.02
N ARG A 50 21.00 -14.97 -11.26
CA ARG A 50 19.97 -15.19 -12.28
C ARG A 50 18.99 -16.24 -11.74
N GLY A 51 17.92 -15.78 -11.10
CA GLY A 51 16.75 -16.58 -10.81
C GLY A 51 16.30 -17.23 -12.11
N ARG A 52 16.03 -18.53 -12.05
CA ARG A 52 15.66 -19.34 -13.21
C ARG A 52 14.58 -18.65 -14.06
N GLY A 53 14.94 -18.21 -15.27
CA GLY A 53 14.04 -18.22 -16.43
C GLY A 53 13.49 -16.90 -16.99
N LEU A 54 13.76 -15.71 -16.42
CA LEU A 54 13.29 -14.46 -17.02
C LEU A 54 14.29 -13.97 -18.09
N ARG A 55 13.91 -14.06 -19.37
CA ARG A 55 14.69 -13.47 -20.46
C ARG A 55 14.46 -11.96 -20.48
N SER A 56 15.54 -11.18 -20.37
CA SER A 56 15.48 -9.72 -20.57
C SER A 56 14.87 -9.44 -21.94
N THR A 57 13.79 -8.67 -21.97
CA THR A 57 13.21 -8.20 -23.24
C THR A 57 13.90 -6.91 -23.67
N GLY A 58 14.54 -6.19 -22.75
CA GLY A 58 15.10 -4.85 -22.95
C GLY A 58 14.05 -3.80 -23.35
N ARG A 59 12.77 -4.17 -23.38
CA ARG A 59 11.67 -3.31 -23.84
C ARG A 59 10.99 -2.69 -22.64
N PRO A 60 10.75 -1.37 -22.63
CA PRO A 60 9.96 -0.72 -21.59
C PRO A 60 8.54 -1.29 -21.58
N CYS A 61 7.83 -1.07 -20.46
CA CYS A 61 6.44 -1.47 -20.31
C CYS A 61 5.56 -0.84 -21.41
N GLY A 62 4.46 -1.53 -21.77
CA GLY A 62 3.48 -1.04 -22.75
C GLY A 62 2.48 -0.04 -22.16
N PRO A 63 1.54 0.49 -22.96
CA PRO A 63 0.43 1.30 -22.45
C PRO A 63 -0.56 0.46 -21.63
N LEU A 64 -1.30 1.12 -20.73
CA LEU A 64 -2.46 0.50 -20.08
C LEU A 64 -3.57 0.25 -21.11
N THR A 65 -3.93 -1.00 -21.33
CA THR A 65 -5.06 -1.38 -22.20
C THR A 65 -5.95 -2.43 -21.56
N ARG A 66 -7.20 -2.52 -22.01
CA ARG A 66 -8.13 -3.54 -21.54
C ARG A 66 -7.64 -4.95 -21.89
N GLU A 67 -6.99 -5.12 -23.04
CA GLU A 67 -6.46 -6.39 -23.51
C GLU A 67 -5.31 -6.88 -22.62
N LEU A 68 -4.43 -5.97 -22.17
CA LEU A 68 -3.37 -6.29 -21.23
C LEU A 68 -3.95 -6.81 -19.91
N LEU A 69 -4.91 -6.08 -19.34
CA LEU A 69 -5.59 -6.47 -18.11
C LEU A 69 -6.32 -7.81 -18.26
N ALA A 70 -7.07 -8.00 -19.36
CA ALA A 70 -7.80 -9.23 -19.63
C ALA A 70 -6.87 -10.45 -19.77
N GLY A 71 -5.65 -10.25 -20.30
CA GLY A 71 -4.65 -11.32 -20.45
C GLY A 71 -4.12 -11.86 -19.12
N VAL A 72 -4.08 -11.03 -18.07
CA VAL A 72 -3.58 -11.42 -16.74
C VAL A 72 -4.69 -11.71 -15.73
N ALA A 73 -5.87 -11.10 -15.89
CA ALA A 73 -6.94 -11.17 -14.93
C ALA A 73 -7.37 -12.61 -14.59
N ARG A 74 -7.84 -12.80 -13.35
CA ARG A 74 -8.47 -14.03 -12.89
C ARG A 74 -9.79 -13.67 -12.23
N ASN A 75 -10.88 -14.29 -12.68
CA ASN A 75 -12.24 -13.97 -12.20
C ASN A 75 -12.55 -12.47 -12.26
N ASN A 76 -12.24 -11.84 -13.39
CA ASN A 76 -12.36 -10.40 -13.61
C ASN A 76 -11.58 -9.52 -12.60
N THR A 77 -10.58 -10.07 -11.93
CA THR A 77 -9.81 -9.40 -10.87
C THR A 77 -8.34 -9.32 -11.25
N VAL A 78 -7.74 -8.16 -11.00
CA VAL A 78 -6.30 -7.90 -11.20
C VAL A 78 -5.69 -7.38 -9.90
N LEU A 79 -4.45 -7.80 -9.60
CA LEU A 79 -3.67 -7.26 -8.51
C LEU A 79 -2.76 -6.16 -9.06
N ILE A 80 -2.87 -4.95 -8.53
CA ILE A 80 -2.15 -3.77 -9.00
C ILE A 80 -1.26 -3.24 -7.90
N THR A 81 -0.02 -2.92 -8.26
CA THR A 81 0.85 -2.06 -7.48
C THR A 81 1.28 -0.89 -8.35
N ALA A 82 1.47 0.29 -7.76
CA ALA A 82 1.96 1.47 -8.46
C ALA A 82 3.25 1.94 -7.82
N ILE A 83 4.31 2.10 -8.61
CA ILE A 83 5.65 2.33 -8.09
C ILE A 83 6.45 3.26 -8.98
N ASP A 84 7.23 4.13 -8.35
CA ASP A 84 8.22 4.98 -8.99
C ASP A 84 9.64 4.47 -8.74
N ARG A 85 10.62 5.11 -9.37
CA ARG A 85 12.02 4.73 -9.34
C ARG A 85 12.63 4.75 -7.95
N LEU A 86 12.13 5.60 -7.04
CA LEU A 86 12.69 5.74 -5.71
C LEU A 86 12.18 4.61 -4.81
N ALA A 87 10.88 4.32 -4.86
CA ALA A 87 10.29 3.20 -4.17
C ALA A 87 10.78 1.85 -4.74
N TRP A 88 10.97 1.76 -6.06
CA TRP A 88 11.46 0.54 -6.73
C TRP A 88 12.79 0.05 -6.16
N LYS A 89 13.74 0.96 -5.91
CA LYS A 89 15.06 0.62 -5.36
C LYS A 89 14.99 -0.10 -4.01
N SER A 90 13.95 0.18 -3.23
CA SER A 90 13.80 -0.38 -1.88
C SER A 90 12.92 -1.64 -1.87
N PHE A 91 11.83 -1.64 -2.65
CA PHE A 91 10.77 -2.65 -2.52
C PHE A 91 10.54 -3.50 -3.77
N GLY A 92 10.90 -3.00 -4.96
CA GLY A 92 10.57 -3.61 -6.25
C GLY A 92 11.03 -5.07 -6.40
N PRO A 93 12.32 -5.39 -6.20
CA PRO A 93 12.82 -6.76 -6.32
C PRO A 93 12.12 -7.73 -5.36
N SER A 94 12.03 -7.37 -4.07
CA SER A 94 11.39 -8.19 -3.04
C SER A 94 9.91 -8.42 -3.34
N TYR A 95 9.20 -7.41 -3.84
CA TYR A 95 7.80 -7.51 -4.23
C TYR A 95 7.60 -8.53 -5.36
N VAL A 96 8.37 -8.43 -6.44
CA VAL A 96 8.25 -9.34 -7.60
C VAL A 96 8.56 -10.78 -7.20
N GLU A 97 9.60 -10.99 -6.40
CA GLU A 97 9.94 -12.32 -5.88
C GLU A 97 8.86 -12.86 -4.94
N ASN A 98 8.30 -12.02 -4.07
CA ASN A 98 7.24 -12.40 -3.15
C ASN A 98 5.97 -12.84 -3.88
N ILE A 99 5.50 -12.05 -4.85
CA ILE A 99 4.32 -12.37 -5.65
C ILE A 99 4.49 -13.70 -6.38
N ALA A 100 5.68 -13.96 -6.94
CA ALA A 100 5.99 -15.23 -7.59
C ALA A 100 6.00 -16.39 -6.58
N ALA A 101 6.61 -16.20 -5.40
CA ALA A 101 6.65 -17.21 -4.34
C ALA A 101 5.26 -17.55 -3.77
N ALA A 102 4.36 -16.55 -3.72
CA ALA A 102 2.96 -16.73 -3.32
C ALA A 102 2.06 -17.35 -4.41
N ASN A 103 2.63 -17.65 -5.59
CA ASN A 103 1.92 -18.19 -6.76
C ASN A 103 0.77 -17.30 -7.26
N ILE A 104 0.91 -15.98 -7.13
CA ILE A 104 -0.07 -15.00 -7.61
C ILE A 104 0.23 -14.73 -9.09
N THR A 105 -0.72 -15.01 -9.98
CA THR A 105 -0.50 -14.91 -11.44
C THR A 105 -1.22 -13.75 -12.13
N TYR A 106 -2.04 -12.99 -11.40
CA TYR A 106 -2.97 -11.99 -11.95
C TYR A 106 -2.58 -10.55 -11.62
N TRP A 107 -1.28 -10.29 -11.58
CA TRP A 107 -0.71 -9.03 -11.10
C TRP A 107 -0.07 -8.20 -12.21
N LEU A 108 -0.03 -6.88 -12.01
CA LEU A 108 0.71 -5.93 -12.84
C LEU A 108 1.36 -4.84 -11.97
N VAL A 109 2.52 -4.36 -12.41
CA VAL A 109 3.17 -3.16 -11.87
C VAL A 109 2.86 -1.98 -12.79
N ALA A 110 2.26 -0.93 -12.24
CA ALA A 110 2.11 0.35 -12.90
C ALA A 110 3.38 1.18 -12.68
N ALA A 111 4.18 1.35 -13.74
CA ALA A 111 5.36 2.21 -13.73
C ALA A 111 4.91 3.68 -13.76
N LEU A 112 5.21 4.42 -12.70
CA LEU A 112 4.86 5.83 -12.56
C LEU A 112 5.83 6.76 -13.32
N ASP A 113 6.99 6.25 -13.72
CA ASP A 113 8.01 6.99 -14.46
C ASP A 113 8.75 6.10 -15.49
N PRO A 114 9.47 6.70 -16.45
CA PRO A 114 10.18 5.96 -17.50
C PRO A 114 11.35 5.09 -16.99
N GLU A 115 12.00 5.48 -15.89
CA GLU A 115 13.13 4.75 -15.33
C GLU A 115 12.65 3.43 -14.71
N THR A 116 11.53 3.46 -13.99
CA THR A 116 10.84 2.26 -13.50
C THR A 116 10.44 1.34 -14.65
N SER A 117 9.85 1.90 -15.71
CA SER A 117 9.44 1.14 -16.89
C SER A 117 10.60 0.44 -17.58
N LEU A 118 11.72 1.14 -17.76
CA LEU A 118 12.94 0.59 -18.33
C LEU A 118 13.53 -0.51 -17.44
N THR A 119 13.58 -0.27 -16.13
CA THR A 119 14.13 -1.21 -15.14
C THR A 119 13.35 -2.52 -15.14
N LEU A 120 12.01 -2.44 -15.14
CA LEU A 120 11.13 -3.61 -15.27
C LEU A 120 11.44 -4.43 -16.52
N GLY A 121 11.58 -3.76 -17.67
CA GLY A 121 11.92 -4.39 -18.95
C GLY A 121 13.30 -5.06 -18.96
N GLN A 122 14.30 -4.41 -18.36
CA GLN A 122 15.66 -4.94 -18.23
C GLN A 122 15.69 -6.21 -17.38
N LEU A 123 14.90 -6.24 -16.30
CA LEU A 123 14.74 -7.39 -15.40
C LEU A 123 13.83 -8.49 -15.99
N GLY A 124 13.25 -8.27 -17.17
CA GLY A 124 12.36 -9.23 -17.82
C GLY A 124 10.99 -9.32 -17.16
N VAL A 125 10.60 -8.33 -16.35
CA VAL A 125 9.26 -8.26 -15.76
C VAL A 125 8.27 -7.83 -16.83
N VAL A 126 7.55 -8.80 -17.39
CA VAL A 126 6.55 -8.57 -18.46
C VAL A 126 5.19 -8.12 -17.93
N ASN A 127 4.94 -8.31 -16.63
CA ASN A 127 3.69 -7.94 -15.97
C ASN A 127 3.71 -6.47 -15.55
N CYS A 128 3.81 -5.56 -16.52
CA CYS A 128 3.83 -4.12 -16.24
C CYS A 128 3.21 -3.26 -17.34
N PHE A 129 2.83 -2.05 -16.98
CA PHE A 129 2.40 -0.99 -17.90
C PHE A 129 2.89 0.39 -17.46
N ASN A 130 2.98 1.32 -18.40
CA ASN A 130 3.21 2.74 -18.10
C ASN A 130 1.91 3.38 -17.65
N ALA A 131 1.92 3.98 -16.45
CA ALA A 131 0.80 4.78 -16.00
C ALA A 131 0.62 5.99 -16.96
N PRO A 132 -0.59 6.25 -17.49
CA PRO A 132 -0.85 7.41 -18.33
C PRO A 132 -0.53 8.72 -17.62
N LYS A 133 0.60 9.35 -17.97
CA LYS A 133 1.16 10.51 -17.24
C LYS A 133 0.22 11.71 -17.25
N GLU A 134 -0.52 11.89 -18.34
CA GLU A 134 -1.53 12.93 -18.52
C GLU A 134 -2.73 12.78 -17.57
N ARG A 135 -2.89 11.62 -16.94
CA ARG A 135 -3.93 11.32 -15.94
C ARG A 135 -3.39 11.29 -14.51
N LEU A 136 -2.09 11.53 -14.32
CA LEU A 136 -1.45 11.68 -13.01
C LEU A 136 -1.29 13.16 -12.67
N LYS A 137 -1.58 13.56 -11.43
CA LYS A 137 -1.36 14.94 -10.98
C LYS A 137 0.10 15.21 -10.61
N TYR A 138 0.82 14.18 -10.19
CA TYR A 138 2.20 14.30 -9.74
C TYR A 138 3.12 13.42 -10.58
N THR A 139 4.21 14.01 -11.08
CA THR A 139 5.14 13.35 -12.02
C THR A 139 6.52 13.09 -11.42
N GLY A 140 6.69 13.19 -10.09
CA GLY A 140 7.89 12.70 -9.41
C GLY A 140 9.12 13.58 -9.60
N THR A 141 9.10 14.83 -9.12
CA THR A 141 10.24 15.76 -9.24
C THR A 141 11.25 15.66 -8.10
N ASP A 142 10.88 15.02 -6.99
CA ASP A 142 11.68 14.99 -5.77
C ASP A 142 12.78 13.92 -5.84
N ALA A 143 13.88 14.16 -5.12
CA ALA A 143 15.07 13.28 -5.13
C ALA A 143 15.03 12.19 -4.05
N MET A 144 14.17 12.31 -3.04
CA MET A 144 14.13 11.41 -1.88
C MET A 144 12.72 10.92 -1.60
N TYR A 145 12.63 9.63 -1.26
CA TYR A 145 11.42 8.97 -0.80
C TYR A 145 11.55 8.69 0.69
N HIS A 146 10.76 9.37 1.53
CA HIS A 146 10.66 9.11 2.96
C HIS A 146 9.22 9.29 3.42
N TRP A 147 8.85 8.57 4.47
CA TRP A 147 7.50 8.67 5.04
C TRP A 147 7.17 10.10 5.45
N GLY A 148 5.93 10.52 5.19
CA GLY A 148 5.44 11.88 5.45
C GLY A 148 5.97 12.97 4.49
N SER A 149 6.83 12.63 3.52
CA SER A 149 7.30 13.60 2.54
C SER A 149 6.21 14.00 1.53
N HIS A 150 6.41 15.14 0.85
CA HIS A 150 5.57 15.55 -0.27
C HIS A 150 5.55 14.50 -1.39
N HIS A 151 6.72 13.98 -1.76
CA HIS A 151 6.88 12.93 -2.77
C HIS A 151 6.07 11.69 -2.39
N TRP A 152 6.25 11.19 -1.16
CA TRP A 152 5.51 10.03 -0.65
C TRP A 152 4.00 10.28 -0.70
N SER A 153 3.53 11.40 -0.13
CA SER A 153 2.12 11.75 -0.10
C SER A 153 1.51 11.81 -1.51
N GLN A 154 2.19 12.42 -2.48
CA GLN A 154 1.69 12.49 -3.86
C GLN A 154 1.77 11.14 -4.60
N THR A 155 2.81 10.33 -4.37
CA THR A 155 2.91 8.98 -4.93
C THR A 155 1.77 8.08 -4.40
N THR A 156 1.36 8.24 -3.15
CA THR A 156 0.17 7.53 -2.64
C THR A 156 -1.11 7.93 -3.39
N TRP A 157 -1.27 9.19 -3.82
CA TRP A 157 -2.42 9.58 -4.65
C TRP A 157 -2.33 9.06 -6.08
N ASN A 158 -1.13 8.99 -6.66
CA ASN A 158 -0.92 8.37 -7.98
C ASN A 158 -1.40 6.91 -7.99
N LYS A 159 -1.27 6.16 -6.88
CA LYS A 159 -1.82 4.81 -6.77
C LYS A 159 -3.34 4.78 -6.95
N VAL A 160 -4.07 5.74 -6.37
CA VAL A 160 -5.53 5.84 -6.51
C VAL A 160 -5.92 6.18 -7.95
N HIS A 161 -5.18 7.09 -8.61
CA HIS A 161 -5.39 7.37 -10.04
C HIS A 161 -5.20 6.11 -10.89
N VAL A 162 -4.12 5.34 -10.64
CA VAL A 162 -3.87 4.07 -11.33
C VAL A 162 -5.01 3.08 -11.11
N VAL A 163 -5.44 2.88 -9.88
CA VAL A 163 -6.56 2.00 -9.55
C VAL A 163 -7.84 2.46 -10.26
N ARG A 164 -8.16 3.76 -10.25
CA ARG A 164 -9.32 4.31 -10.96
C ARG A 164 -9.26 4.03 -12.47
N MET A 165 -8.08 4.15 -13.09
CA MET A 165 -7.89 3.87 -14.51
C MET A 165 -8.08 2.39 -14.85
N VAL A 166 -7.60 1.48 -14.00
CA VAL A 166 -7.84 0.04 -14.14
C VAL A 166 -9.33 -0.28 -13.93
N TYR A 167 -9.97 0.40 -12.98
CA TYR A 167 -11.38 0.19 -12.63
C TYR A 167 -12.30 0.61 -13.78
N GLU A 168 -11.98 1.72 -14.46
CA GLU A 168 -12.67 2.20 -15.67
C GLU A 168 -12.69 1.16 -16.80
N LEU A 169 -11.69 0.27 -16.86
CA LEU A 169 -11.63 -0.79 -17.87
C LEU A 169 -12.48 -2.03 -17.52
N GLY A 170 -13.20 -2.00 -16.39
CA GLY A 170 -14.22 -2.97 -16.00
C GLY A 170 -13.74 -4.13 -15.12
N PHE A 171 -12.58 -4.00 -14.47
CA PHE A 171 -12.00 -5.04 -13.61
C PHE A 171 -12.21 -4.76 -12.13
N ASN A 172 -12.40 -5.82 -11.35
CA ASN A 172 -12.21 -5.77 -9.91
C ASN A 172 -10.70 -5.62 -9.62
N ILE A 173 -10.36 -4.97 -8.51
CA ILE A 173 -8.96 -4.64 -8.22
C ILE A 173 -8.62 -5.08 -6.81
N ILE A 174 -7.48 -5.75 -6.68
CA ILE A 174 -6.74 -5.86 -5.43
C ILE A 174 -5.57 -4.90 -5.54
N HIS A 175 -5.56 -3.83 -4.76
CA HIS A 175 -4.38 -2.98 -4.63
C HIS A 175 -3.45 -3.57 -3.58
N SER A 176 -2.16 -3.51 -3.85
CA SER A 176 -1.08 -3.86 -2.92
C SER A 176 0.04 -2.83 -3.03
N ASP A 177 0.40 -2.20 -1.92
CA ASP A 177 1.66 -1.48 -1.83
C ASP A 177 2.84 -2.45 -2.04
N ALA A 178 3.99 -1.92 -2.49
CA ALA A 178 5.15 -2.74 -2.85
C ALA A 178 5.88 -3.31 -1.62
N ASP A 179 5.62 -2.78 -0.43
CA ASP A 179 6.17 -3.21 0.86
C ASP A 179 5.29 -4.27 1.57
N VAL A 180 4.27 -4.78 0.86
CA VAL A 180 3.42 -5.89 1.29
C VAL A 180 4.07 -7.23 0.95
N VAL A 181 4.05 -8.17 1.90
CA VAL A 181 4.47 -9.56 1.69
C VAL A 181 3.25 -10.48 1.74
N TRP A 182 2.94 -11.13 0.63
CA TRP A 182 1.93 -12.18 0.51
C TRP A 182 2.51 -13.54 0.90
N PHE A 183 1.91 -14.23 1.86
CA PHE A 183 2.25 -15.61 2.20
C PHE A 183 1.47 -16.62 1.35
N ARG A 184 0.33 -16.21 0.79
CA ARG A 184 -0.61 -17.03 0.02
C ARG A 184 -1.36 -16.15 -0.98
N ASP A 185 -1.87 -16.78 -2.03
CA ASP A 185 -2.81 -16.17 -2.95
C ASP A 185 -4.08 -15.67 -2.21
N PRO A 186 -4.37 -14.35 -2.21
CA PRO A 186 -5.53 -13.79 -1.54
C PRO A 186 -6.81 -13.86 -2.38
N LEU A 187 -6.75 -14.20 -3.67
CA LEU A 187 -7.91 -14.20 -4.56
C LEU A 187 -9.08 -15.03 -4.03
N PRO A 188 -8.89 -16.28 -3.50
CA PRO A 188 -10.00 -17.06 -3.00
C PRO A 188 -10.81 -16.36 -1.90
N PHE A 189 -10.14 -15.60 -1.02
CA PHE A 189 -10.79 -14.81 0.03
C PHE A 189 -11.62 -13.67 -0.56
N PHE A 190 -11.08 -12.91 -1.52
CA PHE A 190 -11.83 -11.81 -2.13
C PHE A 190 -13.01 -12.30 -2.98
N LEU A 191 -12.85 -13.44 -3.67
CA LEU A 191 -13.93 -14.04 -4.45
C LEU A 191 -15.09 -14.49 -3.58
N SER A 192 -14.85 -15.01 -2.37
CA SER A 192 -15.94 -15.39 -1.45
C SER A 192 -16.77 -14.19 -0.97
N LEU A 193 -16.24 -12.97 -1.09
CA LEU A 193 -16.91 -11.75 -0.65
C LEU A 193 -17.68 -11.04 -1.77
N LEU A 194 -17.55 -11.48 -3.03
CA LEU A 194 -18.22 -10.85 -4.18
C LEU A 194 -19.75 -10.88 -4.08
N SER A 195 -20.32 -11.92 -3.45
CA SER A 195 -21.76 -12.04 -3.20
C SER A 195 -22.26 -11.18 -2.02
N GLY A 196 -21.35 -10.62 -1.23
CA GLY A 196 -21.68 -9.80 -0.07
C GLY A 196 -22.11 -8.36 -0.43
N PRO A 197 -22.48 -7.56 0.58
CA PRO A 197 -22.88 -6.17 0.37
C PRO A 197 -21.69 -5.22 0.14
N ALA A 198 -20.47 -5.60 0.52
CA ALA A 198 -19.29 -4.75 0.48
C ALA A 198 -18.84 -4.42 -0.96
N HIS A 199 -18.66 -3.14 -1.25
CA HIS A 199 -18.04 -2.66 -2.51
C HIS A 199 -16.53 -2.54 -2.38
N ILE A 200 -16.09 -2.04 -1.21
CA ILE A 200 -14.69 -1.84 -0.87
C ILE A 200 -14.38 -2.64 0.39
N ILE A 201 -13.29 -3.40 0.36
CA ILE A 201 -12.79 -4.16 1.51
C ILE A 201 -11.35 -3.74 1.73
N ILE A 202 -11.06 -3.12 2.87
CA ILE A 202 -9.79 -2.41 3.07
C ILE A 202 -9.11 -2.82 4.38
N SER A 203 -7.77 -2.82 4.41
CA SER A 203 -7.01 -3.06 5.63
C SER A 203 -7.21 -1.97 6.68
N VAL A 204 -6.89 -2.31 7.93
CA VAL A 204 -6.97 -1.40 9.08
C VAL A 204 -5.67 -1.44 9.86
N ASP A 205 -5.34 -0.34 10.55
CA ASP A 205 -4.24 -0.27 11.51
C ASP A 205 -4.65 -0.81 12.89
N ALA A 206 -5.71 -1.62 12.95
CA ALA A 206 -6.17 -2.24 14.19
C ALA A 206 -5.17 -3.30 14.68
N LEU A 207 -4.99 -3.36 16.01
CA LEU A 207 -4.09 -4.32 16.65
C LEU A 207 -4.75 -5.67 16.98
N SER A 208 -6.06 -5.77 16.80
CA SER A 208 -6.87 -6.93 17.20
C SER A 208 -8.00 -7.17 16.20
N THR A 209 -8.44 -8.43 16.12
CA THR A 209 -9.68 -8.80 15.45
C THR A 209 -10.76 -9.13 16.49
N HIS A 210 -12.00 -8.82 16.16
CA HIS A 210 -13.20 -9.25 16.86
C HIS A 210 -13.80 -10.53 16.25
N ASN A 211 -13.22 -11.04 15.16
CA ASN A 211 -13.61 -12.34 14.60
C ASN A 211 -13.24 -13.46 15.56
N ASN A 212 -14.05 -14.52 15.56
CA ASN A 212 -13.77 -15.71 16.35
C ASN A 212 -12.54 -16.44 15.80
N LYS A 213 -11.89 -17.23 16.67
CA LYS A 213 -10.74 -18.04 16.24
C LYS A 213 -11.15 -19.01 15.12
N GLY A 214 -10.48 -18.91 13.97
CA GLY A 214 -10.71 -19.77 12.81
C GLY A 214 -11.76 -19.23 11.83
N GLU A 215 -12.38 -18.10 12.15
CA GLU A 215 -13.27 -17.38 11.25
C GLU A 215 -12.46 -16.64 10.17
N VAL A 216 -12.90 -16.76 8.92
CA VAL A 216 -12.18 -16.29 7.72
C VAL A 216 -13.03 -15.34 6.87
N ASP A 217 -13.82 -14.52 7.55
CA ASP A 217 -14.70 -13.51 6.95
C ASP A 217 -14.16 -12.09 7.23
N VAL A 218 -14.77 -11.05 6.65
CA VAL A 218 -14.48 -9.64 6.98
C VAL A 218 -14.67 -9.36 8.47
N GLU A 219 -14.02 -8.30 8.94
CA GLU A 219 -14.01 -7.94 10.36
C GLU A 219 -15.43 -7.69 10.89
N TYR A 220 -15.80 -8.40 11.97
CA TYR A 220 -17.13 -8.34 12.58
C TYR A 220 -17.51 -6.91 13.01
N ASN A 221 -16.57 -6.19 13.61
CA ASN A 221 -16.81 -4.84 14.13
C ASN A 221 -16.33 -3.75 13.15
N SER A 222 -16.85 -3.79 11.92
CA SER A 222 -16.56 -2.78 10.91
C SER A 222 -17.15 -1.42 11.32
N SER A 223 -16.29 -0.48 11.68
CA SER A 223 -16.65 0.87 12.14
C SER A 223 -15.97 1.94 11.28
N PRO A 224 -16.70 2.96 10.79
CA PRO A 224 -16.11 4.06 10.02
C PRO A 224 -15.02 4.82 10.79
N PHE A 225 -15.00 4.71 12.12
CA PHE A 225 -14.05 5.39 13.00
C PHE A 225 -12.75 4.61 13.23
N THR A 226 -12.66 3.37 12.76
CA THR A 226 -11.41 2.60 12.79
C THR A 226 -10.41 3.21 11.81
N ASN A 227 -9.15 3.34 12.21
CA ASN A 227 -8.09 3.81 11.32
C ASN A 227 -7.84 2.77 10.22
N ILE A 228 -8.09 3.21 9.00
CA ILE A 228 -7.89 2.44 7.78
C ILE A 228 -6.43 2.51 7.36
N ASN A 229 -5.93 1.42 6.75
CA ASN A 229 -4.67 1.40 6.02
C ASN A 229 -4.94 1.18 4.52
N THR A 230 -4.43 2.04 3.63
CA THR A 230 -4.62 1.91 2.17
C THR A 230 -3.50 1.14 1.46
N GLY A 231 -2.70 0.37 2.19
CA GLY A 231 -1.69 -0.49 1.59
C GLY A 231 -2.27 -1.76 0.96
N ILE A 232 -3.43 -2.23 1.44
CA ILE A 232 -4.18 -3.31 0.81
C ILE A 232 -5.66 -2.96 0.79
N TYR A 233 -6.25 -3.04 -0.40
CA TYR A 233 -7.70 -2.99 -0.53
C TYR A 233 -8.19 -3.73 -1.75
N PHE A 234 -9.41 -4.21 -1.67
CA PHE A 234 -10.16 -4.77 -2.77
C PHE A 234 -11.34 -3.88 -3.12
N ILE A 235 -11.55 -3.66 -4.41
CA ILE A 235 -12.66 -2.88 -4.95
C ILE A 235 -13.30 -3.72 -6.05
N ARG A 236 -14.54 -4.19 -5.82
CA ARG A 236 -15.33 -4.88 -6.84
C ARG A 236 -15.95 -3.87 -7.80
N GLN A 237 -16.40 -4.31 -8.96
CA GLN A 237 -17.23 -3.52 -9.87
C GLN A 237 -18.66 -3.34 -9.33
N TRP A 238 -19.19 -2.12 -9.41
CA TRP A 238 -20.60 -1.77 -9.17
C TRP A 238 -21.00 -0.49 -9.92
N PRO A 239 -22.31 -0.23 -10.14
CA PRO A 239 -22.78 0.91 -10.93
C PRO A 239 -22.27 2.28 -10.46
N GLY A 240 -22.05 2.46 -9.15
CA GLY A 240 -21.61 3.73 -8.57
C GLY A 240 -20.09 3.87 -8.39
N GLY A 241 -19.29 2.89 -8.82
CA GLY A 241 -17.87 2.88 -8.45
C GLY A 241 -17.00 3.92 -9.11
N LEU A 242 -17.27 4.27 -10.37
CA LEU A 242 -16.58 5.39 -11.01
C LEU A 242 -16.93 6.73 -10.36
N ALA A 243 -18.21 6.95 -10.03
CA ALA A 243 -18.63 8.12 -9.29
C ALA A 243 -17.97 8.21 -7.90
N PHE A 244 -17.78 7.08 -7.21
CA PHE A 244 -17.03 7.06 -5.95
C PHE A 244 -15.59 7.56 -6.12
N PHE A 245 -14.88 7.13 -7.17
CA PHE A 245 -13.53 7.65 -7.41
C PHE A 245 -13.56 9.13 -7.78
N ASP A 246 -14.36 9.50 -8.78
CA ASP A 246 -14.30 10.81 -9.44
C ASP A 246 -14.92 11.94 -8.62
N GLU A 247 -16.00 11.65 -7.88
CA GLU A 247 -16.77 12.65 -7.15
C GLU A 247 -16.48 12.63 -5.64
N VAL A 248 -15.96 11.52 -5.11
CA VAL A 248 -15.82 11.32 -3.66
C VAL A 248 -14.37 11.22 -3.20
N TRP A 249 -13.57 10.26 -3.70
CA TRP A 249 -12.21 10.03 -3.16
C TRP A 249 -11.12 10.92 -3.78
N LEU A 250 -10.97 10.91 -5.11
CA LEU A 250 -9.92 11.69 -5.78
C LEU A 250 -10.01 13.21 -5.55
N PRO A 251 -11.21 13.83 -5.42
CA PRO A 251 -11.30 15.24 -5.08
C PRO A 251 -10.67 15.61 -3.73
N MET A 252 -10.46 14.65 -2.83
CA MET A 252 -9.81 14.91 -1.54
C MET A 252 -8.32 15.30 -1.71
N GLN A 253 -7.67 14.88 -2.79
CA GLN A 253 -6.31 15.31 -3.12
C GLN A 253 -6.24 16.83 -3.29
N ASP A 254 -7.23 17.44 -3.95
CA ASP A 254 -7.26 18.90 -4.20
C ASP A 254 -7.57 19.70 -2.94
N LYS A 255 -8.23 19.07 -1.97
CA LYS A 255 -8.47 19.64 -0.63
C LYS A 255 -7.24 19.59 0.27
N ARG A 256 -6.11 19.04 -0.20
CA ARG A 256 -4.83 18.97 0.51
C ARG A 256 -4.96 18.30 1.88
N ILE A 257 -5.77 17.23 1.94
CA ILE A 257 -6.07 16.55 3.20
C ILE A 257 -4.91 15.72 3.76
N GLY A 258 -3.84 15.57 2.99
CA GLY A 258 -2.72 14.68 3.29
C GLY A 258 -2.57 13.63 2.20
N HIS A 259 -2.30 12.40 2.60
CA HIS A 259 -2.14 11.27 1.68
C HIS A 259 -3.48 10.57 1.39
N ASP A 260 -3.48 9.57 0.52
CA ASP A 260 -4.70 8.91 0.05
C ASP A 260 -5.54 8.27 1.18
N GLN A 261 -4.89 7.70 2.20
CA GLN A 261 -5.53 7.14 3.39
C GLN A 261 -6.20 8.19 4.26
N ASP A 262 -5.61 9.39 4.42
CA ASP A 262 -6.30 10.52 5.07
C ASP A 262 -7.54 10.90 4.27
N GLY A 263 -7.43 10.93 2.94
CA GLY A 263 -8.55 11.17 2.05
C GLY A 263 -9.65 10.11 2.14
N PHE A 264 -9.30 8.83 2.25
CA PHE A 264 -10.29 7.77 2.41
C PHE A 264 -10.97 7.85 3.78
N ASN A 265 -10.20 8.06 4.86
CA ASN A 265 -10.75 8.30 6.21
C ASN A 265 -11.71 9.49 6.22
N TRP A 266 -11.40 10.56 5.50
CA TRP A 266 -12.29 11.71 5.31
C TRP A 266 -13.61 11.32 4.66
N VAL A 267 -13.53 10.57 3.55
CA VAL A 267 -14.69 10.10 2.78
C VAL A 267 -15.60 9.21 3.62
N VAL A 268 -15.03 8.31 4.43
CA VAL A 268 -15.83 7.38 5.22
C VAL A 268 -16.41 8.00 6.48
N ARG A 269 -15.67 8.87 7.19
CA ARG A 269 -16.08 9.41 8.51
C ARG A 269 -16.95 10.65 8.43
N GLY A 270 -16.82 11.42 7.35
CA GLY A 270 -17.61 12.64 7.18
C GLY A 270 -17.33 13.69 8.25
N GLY A 271 -18.40 14.26 8.81
CA GLY A 271 -18.34 15.37 9.76
C GLY A 271 -17.47 15.13 11.01
N TRP A 272 -17.35 13.88 11.45
CA TRP A 272 -16.53 13.53 12.62
C TRP A 272 -15.03 13.74 12.40
N PHE A 273 -14.53 13.54 11.19
CA PHE A 273 -13.12 13.82 10.89
C PHE A 273 -12.88 15.34 10.77
N ARG A 274 -13.91 16.08 10.34
CA ARG A 274 -13.90 17.54 10.15
C ARG A 274 -14.20 18.36 11.41
N GLN A 275 -14.71 17.73 12.46
CA GLN A 275 -15.32 18.41 13.61
C GLN A 275 -16.50 19.32 13.23
N ASP A 276 -17.21 19.01 12.13
CA ASP A 276 -18.47 19.63 11.75
C ASP A 276 -19.61 18.59 11.68
N ILE A 277 -20.87 19.02 11.71
CA ILE A 277 -22.02 18.12 11.74
C ILE A 277 -22.54 17.92 10.30
N GLU A 278 -22.75 16.67 9.91
CA GLU A 278 -23.16 16.13 8.58
C GLU A 278 -22.17 16.28 7.40
N PRO A 279 -22.07 15.27 6.51
CA PRO A 279 -22.73 13.97 6.56
C PRO A 279 -22.02 12.98 7.52
N ILE A 280 -22.76 12.01 8.06
CA ILE A 280 -22.22 10.90 8.87
C ILE A 280 -22.28 9.57 8.10
N ALA A 281 -21.39 8.64 8.44
CA ALA A 281 -21.45 7.28 7.93
C ALA A 281 -22.72 6.56 8.42
N PHE A 282 -23.34 5.75 7.56
CA PHE A 282 -24.50 4.94 7.93
C PHE A 282 -24.09 3.51 8.24
N ILE A 283 -24.44 3.03 9.44
CA ILE A 283 -24.25 1.64 9.85
C ILE A 283 -25.60 0.93 9.75
N PRO A 284 -25.74 -0.14 8.93
CA PRO A 284 -26.97 -0.89 8.82
C PRO A 284 -27.41 -1.50 10.16
N PRO A 285 -28.72 -1.58 10.44
CA PRO A 285 -29.24 -2.27 11.62
C PRO A 285 -28.86 -3.76 11.64
N ASP A 286 -28.79 -4.39 10.46
CA ASP A 286 -28.33 -5.77 10.32
C ASP A 286 -26.80 -5.82 10.36
N THR A 287 -26.28 -6.09 11.56
CA THR A 287 -24.83 -6.19 11.80
C THR A 287 -24.20 -7.42 11.14
N SER A 288 -24.99 -8.41 10.72
CA SER A 288 -24.47 -9.60 10.01
C SER A 288 -23.88 -9.25 8.64
N LEU A 289 -24.23 -8.08 8.09
CA LEU A 289 -23.70 -7.56 6.84
C LEU A 289 -22.24 -7.10 6.95
N ARG A 290 -21.74 -6.81 8.17
CA ARG A 290 -20.36 -6.39 8.46
C ARG A 290 -19.83 -5.26 7.57
N VAL A 291 -20.69 -4.31 7.24
CA VAL A 291 -20.37 -3.14 6.42
C VAL A 291 -20.88 -1.87 7.09
N PHE A 292 -20.31 -0.74 6.68
CA PHE A 292 -20.90 0.58 6.85
C PHE A 292 -20.88 1.31 5.50
N TYR A 293 -21.76 2.30 5.33
CA TYR A 293 -21.83 3.11 4.12
C TYR A 293 -21.07 4.41 4.33
N ALA A 294 -20.16 4.72 3.39
CA ALA A 294 -19.30 5.91 3.46
C ALA A 294 -20.12 7.21 3.52
N ALA A 295 -19.75 8.13 4.40
CA ALA A 295 -20.50 9.37 4.65
C ALA A 295 -20.75 10.21 3.40
N PHE A 296 -19.74 10.40 2.56
CA PHE A 296 -19.84 11.27 1.37
C PHE A 296 -20.43 10.59 0.12
N SER A 297 -20.58 9.26 0.13
CA SER A 297 -21.20 8.52 -0.99
C SER A 297 -22.61 8.02 -0.66
N ASN A 298 -22.92 7.81 0.62
CA ASN A 298 -24.12 7.17 1.21
C ASN A 298 -24.55 5.80 0.63
N THR A 299 -23.95 5.37 -0.47
CA THR A 299 -24.25 4.15 -1.23
C THR A 299 -23.07 3.19 -1.31
N THR A 300 -21.85 3.67 -1.07
CA THR A 300 -20.65 2.82 -1.04
C THR A 300 -20.51 2.11 0.30
N ALA A 301 -20.93 0.85 0.32
CA ALA A 301 -20.66 -0.08 1.42
C ALA A 301 -19.17 -0.46 1.51
N VAL A 302 -18.59 -0.30 2.70
CA VAL A 302 -17.20 -0.59 3.05
C VAL A 302 -17.16 -1.64 4.15
N ALA A 303 -16.28 -2.63 4.02
CA ALA A 303 -15.93 -3.60 5.06
C ALA A 303 -14.42 -3.58 5.33
N PHE A 304 -13.99 -4.18 6.43
CA PHE A 304 -12.58 -4.29 6.75
C PHE A 304 -12.03 -5.70 6.59
N LEU A 305 -10.78 -5.76 6.13
CA LEU A 305 -10.02 -7.00 6.17
C LEU A 305 -9.80 -7.43 7.62
N PRO A 306 -9.93 -8.73 7.93
CA PRO A 306 -9.70 -9.21 9.29
C PRO A 306 -8.21 -9.10 9.64
N SER A 307 -7.89 -8.39 10.73
CA SER A 307 -6.49 -8.15 11.15
C SER A 307 -5.74 -9.44 11.50
N SER A 308 -6.45 -10.54 11.75
CA SER A 308 -5.87 -11.88 11.96
C SER A 308 -5.27 -12.52 10.70
N MET A 309 -5.65 -12.04 9.52
CA MET A 309 -5.22 -12.57 8.22
C MET A 309 -4.40 -11.53 7.43
N PHE A 310 -4.75 -10.25 7.56
CA PHE A 310 -4.15 -9.12 6.86
C PHE A 310 -3.60 -8.11 7.86
N GLY A 311 -2.50 -8.47 8.53
CA GLY A 311 -1.89 -7.65 9.58
C GLY A 311 -0.89 -6.63 9.05
N ASN A 312 -0.96 -5.39 9.55
CA ASN A 312 0.09 -4.39 9.35
C ASN A 312 1.32 -4.72 10.25
N THR A 313 2.55 -4.38 9.83
CA THR A 313 3.74 -4.42 10.70
C THR A 313 3.50 -3.59 11.97
N TYR A 314 2.80 -2.46 11.87
CA TYR A 314 2.34 -1.67 13.03
C TYR A 314 1.58 -2.56 14.02
N THR A 315 0.70 -3.43 13.53
CA THR A 315 -0.02 -4.43 14.33
C THR A 315 0.89 -5.44 14.98
N TYR A 316 1.79 -6.05 14.20
CA TYR A 316 2.68 -7.11 14.70
C TYR A 316 3.70 -6.59 15.73
N VAL A 317 4.27 -5.42 15.46
CA VAL A 317 5.33 -4.82 16.27
C VAL A 317 4.77 -4.19 17.54
N ASN A 318 3.67 -3.43 17.47
CA ASN A 318 3.08 -2.82 18.66
C ASN A 318 2.38 -3.83 19.57
N ALA A 319 1.79 -4.90 19.01
CA ALA A 319 1.15 -5.94 19.83
C ALA A 319 2.15 -6.72 20.71
N ARG A 320 3.47 -6.60 20.47
CA ARG A 320 4.53 -7.23 21.28
C ARG A 320 5.37 -6.25 22.11
N LEU A 321 5.03 -4.96 22.11
CA LEU A 321 5.73 -3.95 22.93
C LEU A 321 5.79 -4.33 24.42
N TRP A 322 4.77 -5.05 24.92
CA TRP A 322 4.71 -5.50 26.32
C TRP A 322 5.72 -6.59 26.67
N GLU A 323 6.30 -7.30 25.69
CA GLU A 323 7.35 -8.30 25.90
C GLU A 323 8.71 -7.63 26.16
N VAL A 324 8.85 -6.34 25.82
CA VAL A 324 10.09 -5.56 25.92
C VAL A 324 9.97 -4.54 27.07
N ARG A 325 9.97 -5.04 28.31
CA ARG A 325 9.66 -4.29 29.55
C ARG A 325 10.72 -3.30 30.07
N SER A 326 11.77 -2.95 29.33
CA SER A 326 12.93 -2.24 29.93
C SER A 326 13.52 -1.08 29.15
N THR A 327 12.87 -0.54 28.11
CA THR A 327 13.43 0.62 27.38
C THR A 327 12.40 1.74 27.24
N GLY A 328 12.77 2.94 27.72
CA GLY A 328 11.96 4.15 27.65
C GLY A 328 11.49 4.48 26.23
N GLY A 329 10.24 4.89 26.11
CA GLY A 329 9.55 5.08 24.84
C GLY A 329 10.24 6.10 23.92
N CYS A 330 10.38 5.72 22.66
CA CYS A 330 10.83 6.62 21.59
C CYS A 330 9.80 6.55 20.45
N TRP A 331 9.05 7.63 20.23
CA TRP A 331 7.93 7.77 19.29
C TRP A 331 8.36 7.82 17.80
N GLY A 332 9.49 7.23 17.43
CA GLY A 332 10.00 7.27 16.05
C GLY A 332 11.18 6.36 15.72
N CYS A 333 11.56 5.43 16.61
CA CYS A 333 12.74 4.60 16.40
C CYS A 333 12.37 3.12 16.26
N TRP A 334 12.18 2.66 15.02
CA TRP A 334 12.22 1.22 14.74
C TRP A 334 13.49 0.90 14.00
N GLY A 335 14.55 0.63 14.79
CA GLY A 335 15.57 -0.43 14.61
C GLY A 335 17.05 -0.01 14.67
N LEU A 336 17.72 -0.56 15.67
CA LEU A 336 19.09 -1.03 15.67
C LEU A 336 19.21 -1.71 17.02
N TRP A 337 18.91 -3.01 17.05
CA TRP A 337 19.13 -3.83 18.23
C TRP A 337 20.56 -4.35 18.14
N LYS A 338 21.48 -3.67 18.83
CA LYS A 338 22.70 -4.34 19.26
C LYS A 338 22.49 -4.81 20.70
N PRO A 339 22.77 -6.08 21.03
CA PRO A 339 22.89 -6.46 22.43
C PRO A 339 24.05 -5.65 23.03
N TYR A 340 23.81 -5.04 24.18
CA TYR A 340 24.90 -4.74 25.11
C TYR A 340 25.04 -5.98 25.99
N ASP A 341 26.28 -6.46 26.10
CA ASP A 341 26.69 -7.40 27.15
C ASP A 341 26.44 -6.83 28.55
#